data_AF-A0A974AJ54-F1
#
_entry.id   AF-A0A974AJ54-F1
#
_cell.length_a   1.000
_cell.length_b   1.000
_cell.length_c   1.000
_cell.angle_alpha   90.00
_cell.angle_beta   90.00
_cell.angle_gamma   90.00
#
_symmetry.space_group_name_H-M   'P 1'
#
loop_
_entity.id
_entity.type
_entity.pdbx_description
1 polymer ?
#
loop_
_entity_poly.entity_id
_entity_poly.type
_entity_poly.pdbx_seq_one_letter_code
_entity_poly.pdbx_strand_id
1 'polypeptide(L)'
;MARAVALGISFAVALLLAVAPARADHCDDLAKQLADQIDGVKIGRTAANVIYLSHPAAKQLRLGCASRNISNEIYGAADSRKPSPAFQQLIAGAAAIVFTIPKPDTLRGVARCFGRLGLLRGNDITTRFRRLDMHCTRSKTASTIAISRGKDE
;
A
#
# COMPACT_ATOMS: atom_id res chain seq x y z
N MET A 1 55.91 18.28 44.26
CA MET A 1 55.98 19.41 43.31
C MET A 1 56.29 18.78 41.95
N ALA A 2 55.61 18.94 40.82
CA ALA A 2 54.50 19.77 40.37
C ALA A 2 53.79 19.05 39.18
N ARG A 3 52.60 19.53 38.81
CA ARG A 3 51.61 18.99 37.85
C ARG A 3 51.91 19.37 36.38
N ALA A 4 51.42 18.58 35.41
CA ALA A 4 50.80 18.97 34.11
C ALA A 4 50.56 17.67 33.29
N VAL A 5 49.36 17.12 33.07
CA VAL A 5 48.20 17.49 32.21
C VAL A 5 48.49 17.53 30.70
N ALA A 6 47.93 16.57 29.95
CA ALA A 6 47.39 16.68 28.57
C ALA A 6 46.65 15.36 28.23
N LEU A 7 45.31 15.25 28.37
CA LEU A 7 44.23 15.54 27.39
C LEU A 7 44.44 14.89 26.00
N GLY A 8 43.71 13.82 25.67
CA GLY A 8 42.59 13.84 24.68
C GLY A 8 43.06 13.22 23.35
N ILE A 9 42.27 12.53 22.50
CA ILE A 9 40.85 12.58 22.16
C ILE A 9 40.48 11.21 21.55
N SER A 10 39.43 10.57 22.06
CA SER A 10 38.78 9.41 21.43
C SER A 10 37.83 9.90 20.33
N PHE A 11 38.17 9.68 19.06
CA PHE A 11 37.23 9.94 17.95
C PHE A 11 36.30 8.73 17.79
N ALA A 12 35.16 8.76 18.49
CA ALA A 12 34.02 7.90 18.18
C ALA A 12 33.35 8.43 16.92
N VAL A 13 33.60 7.79 15.77
CA VAL A 13 32.86 8.02 14.54
C VAL A 13 31.44 7.48 14.73
N ALA A 14 30.52 8.37 15.10
CA ALA A 14 29.09 8.06 15.17
C ALA A 14 28.57 7.85 13.73
N LEU A 15 28.09 6.63 13.47
CA LEU A 15 27.40 6.29 12.22
C LEU A 15 26.18 7.19 12.01
N LEU A 16 26.18 7.91 10.90
CA LEU A 16 24.98 8.53 10.32
C LEU A 16 24.06 7.43 9.76
N LEU A 17 23.25 6.81 10.62
CA LEU A 17 22.16 5.94 10.20
C LEU A 17 20.89 6.75 9.96
N ALA A 18 20.66 7.06 8.68
CA ALA A 18 19.37 7.19 7.99
C ALA A 18 18.18 7.77 8.79
N VAL A 19 18.08 9.10 8.81
CA VAL A 19 16.84 9.82 9.12
C VAL A 19 15.90 9.67 7.90
N ALA A 20 14.89 8.79 8.00
CA ALA A 20 13.81 8.65 7.00
C ALA A 20 12.42 9.19 7.46
N PRO A 21 12.30 10.36 8.12
CA PRO A 21 11.05 10.85 8.69
C PRO A 21 10.05 11.24 7.61
N ALA A 22 10.50 11.92 6.55
CA ALA A 22 9.61 12.46 5.52
C ALA A 22 8.77 11.42 4.74
N ARG A 23 9.16 10.14 4.77
CA ARG A 23 8.41 9.07 4.10
C ARG A 23 7.28 8.50 4.96
N ALA A 24 7.47 8.47 6.27
CA ALA A 24 6.44 8.02 7.19
C ALA A 24 5.28 9.02 7.19
N ASP A 25 5.60 10.32 7.27
CA ASP A 25 4.61 11.40 7.31
C ASP A 25 3.65 11.35 6.12
N HIS A 26 4.17 11.20 4.90
CA HIS A 26 3.32 11.15 3.71
C HIS A 26 2.41 9.92 3.65
N CYS A 27 2.90 8.76 4.10
CA CYS A 27 2.10 7.54 4.11
C CYS A 27 1.00 7.60 5.18
N ASP A 28 1.33 8.16 6.35
CA ASP A 28 0.36 8.38 7.43
C ASP A 28 -0.72 9.40 6.99
N ASP A 29 -0.35 10.43 6.24
CA ASP A 29 -1.31 11.38 5.68
C ASP A 29 -2.22 10.75 4.62
N LEU A 30 -1.69 9.86 3.76
CA LEU A 30 -2.52 9.06 2.86
C LEU A 30 -3.48 8.15 3.62
N ALA A 31 -3.03 7.53 4.72
CA ALA A 31 -3.91 6.71 5.56
C ALA A 31 -5.03 7.53 6.20
N LYS A 32 -4.75 8.76 6.66
CA LYS A 32 -5.77 9.71 7.14
C LYS A 32 -6.75 10.08 6.04
N GLN A 33 -6.25 10.46 4.86
CA GLN A 33 -7.12 10.76 3.71
C GLN A 33 -8.04 9.60 3.34
N LEU A 34 -7.54 8.36 3.39
CA LEU A 34 -8.36 7.16 3.18
C LEU A 34 -9.45 7.00 4.24
N ALA A 35 -9.14 7.25 5.51
CA ALA A 35 -10.10 7.19 6.61
C ALA A 35 -11.15 8.31 6.54
N ASP A 36 -10.76 9.50 6.10
CA ASP A 36 -11.63 10.68 6.03
C ASP A 36 -12.55 10.67 4.81
N GLN A 37 -12.09 10.13 3.67
CA GLN A 37 -12.83 10.19 2.40
C GLN A 37 -13.57 8.89 2.05
N ILE A 38 -13.27 7.78 2.73
CA ILE A 38 -13.95 6.50 2.50
C ILE A 38 -14.64 6.07 3.78
N ASP A 39 -15.97 6.12 3.74
CA ASP A 39 -16.81 5.70 4.85
C ASP A 39 -16.46 4.28 5.34
N GLY A 40 -16.27 4.15 6.65
CA GLY A 40 -16.01 2.86 7.29
C GLY A 40 -14.55 2.39 7.22
N VAL A 41 -13.63 3.15 6.60
CA VAL A 41 -12.18 2.90 6.73
C VAL A 41 -11.72 3.36 8.10
N LYS A 42 -11.00 2.49 8.82
CA LYS A 42 -10.32 2.85 10.07
C LYS A 42 -8.84 2.51 9.96
N ILE A 43 -8.00 3.37 10.53
CA ILE A 43 -6.56 3.16 10.62
C ILE A 43 -6.28 2.21 11.78
N GLY A 44 -5.56 1.14 11.49
CA GLY A 44 -5.12 0.16 12.47
C GLY A 44 -3.64 0.34 12.82
N ARG A 45 -2.93 -0.78 12.99
CA ARG A 45 -1.50 -0.79 13.32
C ARG A 45 -0.63 -0.45 12.11
N THR A 46 0.51 0.17 12.35
CA THR A 46 1.58 0.37 11.35
C THR A 46 2.74 -0.56 11.65
N ALA A 47 3.19 -1.32 10.66
CA ALA A 47 4.34 -2.21 10.80
C ALA A 47 5.00 -2.48 9.43
N ALA A 48 6.33 -2.58 9.41
CA ALA A 48 7.10 -3.00 8.24
C ALA A 48 6.75 -2.24 6.93
N ASN A 49 6.70 -0.90 7.00
CA ASN A 49 6.38 -0.02 5.85
C ASN A 49 4.96 -0.21 5.27
N VAL A 50 4.04 -0.69 6.12
CA VAL A 50 2.64 -0.92 5.79
C VAL A 50 1.75 -0.41 6.92
N ILE A 51 0.69 0.28 6.55
CA ILE A 51 -0.38 0.71 7.46
C ILE A 51 -1.57 -0.23 7.23
N TYR A 52 -1.94 -0.97 8.27
CA TYR A 52 -3.12 -1.83 8.22
C TYR A 52 -4.37 -0.97 8.38
N LEU A 53 -5.35 -1.22 7.51
CA LEU A 53 -6.64 -0.54 7.52
C LEU A 53 -7.74 -1.59 7.74
N SER A 54 -8.87 -1.18 8.31
CA SER A 54 -10.05 -2.04 8.44
C SER A 54 -11.24 -1.41 7.72
N HIS A 55 -12.04 -2.23 7.04
CA HIS A 55 -13.29 -1.81 6.41
C HIS A 55 -14.25 -3.02 6.33
N PRO A 56 -15.57 -2.86 6.58
CA PRO A 56 -16.51 -3.98 6.63
C PRO A 56 -16.62 -4.78 5.32
N ALA A 57 -16.40 -4.14 4.18
CA ALA A 57 -16.41 -4.80 2.88
C ALA A 57 -15.13 -5.59 2.55
N ALA A 58 -14.09 -5.56 3.38
CA ALA A 58 -12.82 -6.24 3.13
C ALA A 58 -12.37 -7.10 4.32
N LYS A 59 -11.90 -8.31 4.02
CA LYS A 59 -11.28 -9.19 5.02
C LYS A 59 -9.94 -8.64 5.50
N GLN A 60 -9.18 -8.05 4.58
CA GLN A 60 -7.93 -7.36 4.87
C GLN A 60 -7.83 -6.15 3.96
N LEU A 61 -7.34 -5.04 4.51
CA LEU A 61 -7.02 -3.83 3.76
C LEU A 61 -5.70 -3.28 4.32
N ARG A 62 -4.78 -2.88 3.45
CA ARG A 62 -3.52 -2.27 3.87
C ARG A 62 -2.99 -1.30 2.82
N LEU A 63 -2.36 -0.25 3.30
CA LEU A 63 -1.60 0.71 2.52
C LEU A 63 -0.11 0.39 2.68
N GLY A 64 0.54 -0.05 1.62
CA GLY A 64 1.99 -0.14 1.54
C GLY A 64 2.59 1.22 1.21
N CYS A 65 3.49 1.69 2.06
CA CYS A 65 4.17 2.96 1.87
C CYS A 65 5.29 2.84 0.82
N ALA A 66 5.79 3.99 0.36
CA ALA A 66 6.89 4.07 -0.59
C ALA A 66 8.10 3.20 -0.18
N SER A 67 8.57 2.38 -1.12
CA SER A 67 9.72 1.47 -0.95
C SER A 67 10.77 1.74 -2.03
N ARG A 68 11.79 0.89 -2.19
CA ARG A 68 12.83 1.10 -3.21
C ARG A 68 12.27 1.07 -4.64
N ASN A 69 11.26 0.23 -4.90
CA ASN A 69 10.76 -0.03 -6.25
C ASN A 69 9.32 0.47 -6.48
N ILE A 70 8.57 0.72 -5.41
CA ILE A 70 7.15 1.08 -5.46
C ILE A 70 6.95 2.43 -4.80
N SER A 71 6.14 3.29 -5.43
CA SER A 71 5.75 4.60 -4.87
C SER A 71 4.74 4.47 -3.75
N ASN A 72 3.65 3.71 -3.95
CA ASN A 72 2.70 3.27 -2.93
C ASN A 72 2.03 1.97 -3.43
N GLU A 73 1.48 1.19 -2.50
CA GLU A 73 0.69 -0.02 -2.78
C GLU A 73 -0.64 0.02 -2.03
N ILE A 74 -1.75 -0.24 -2.69
CA ILE A 74 -3.02 -0.55 -2.04
C ILE A 74 -3.28 -2.03 -2.18
N TYR A 75 -3.43 -2.72 -1.06
CA TYR A 75 -3.77 -4.14 -1.04
C TYR A 75 -5.09 -4.38 -0.33
N GLY A 76 -5.92 -5.23 -0.93
CA GLY A 76 -7.15 -5.73 -0.34
C GLY A 76 -7.33 -7.22 -0.53
N ALA A 77 -7.98 -7.86 0.45
CA ALA A 77 -8.49 -9.21 0.36
C ALA A 77 -9.99 -9.25 0.65
N ALA A 78 -10.75 -9.93 -0.20
CA ALA A 78 -12.13 -10.30 0.02
C ALA A 78 -12.22 -11.73 0.55
N ASP A 79 -13.24 -11.99 1.35
CA ASP A 79 -13.62 -13.30 1.92
C ASP A 79 -14.43 -14.18 0.95
N SER A 80 -14.43 -13.81 -0.33
CA SER A 80 -15.15 -14.51 -1.38
C SER A 80 -14.27 -14.70 -2.61
N ARG A 81 -14.52 -15.82 -3.31
CA ARG A 81 -13.86 -16.16 -4.58
C ARG A 81 -14.10 -15.10 -5.65
N LYS A 82 -15.31 -14.54 -5.70
CA LYS A 82 -15.67 -13.41 -6.57
C LYS A 82 -15.95 -12.22 -5.66
N PRO A 83 -15.13 -11.17 -5.67
CA PRO A 83 -15.28 -10.06 -4.75
C PRO A 83 -16.58 -9.30 -5.01
N SER A 84 -17.22 -8.85 -3.94
CA SER A 84 -18.46 -8.07 -4.00
C SER A 84 -18.26 -6.73 -4.71
N PRO A 85 -19.34 -6.11 -5.27
CA PRO A 85 -19.25 -4.76 -5.81
C PRO A 85 -18.77 -3.74 -4.78
N ALA A 86 -19.19 -3.87 -3.50
CA ALA A 86 -18.76 -3.00 -2.42
C ALA A 86 -17.24 -3.08 -2.18
N PHE A 87 -16.65 -4.29 -2.19
CA PHE A 87 -15.20 -4.46 -2.10
C PHE A 87 -14.48 -3.81 -3.30
N GLN A 88 -14.99 -4.00 -4.52
CA GLN A 88 -14.38 -3.40 -5.71
C GLN A 88 -14.45 -1.87 -5.68
N GLN A 89 -15.55 -1.29 -5.20
CA GLN A 89 -15.69 0.15 -5.02
C GLN A 89 -14.78 0.72 -3.94
N LEU A 90 -14.60 -0.01 -2.83
CA LEU A 90 -13.63 0.33 -1.78
C LEU A 90 -12.21 0.40 -2.36
N ILE A 91 -11.76 -0.66 -3.03
CA ILE A 91 -10.41 -0.71 -3.59
C ILE A 91 -10.22 0.35 -4.68
N ALA A 92 -11.23 0.55 -5.52
CA ALA A 92 -11.20 1.59 -6.54
C ALA A 92 -11.12 3.00 -5.92
N GLY A 93 -11.87 3.27 -4.85
CA GLY A 93 -11.81 4.52 -4.11
C GLY A 93 -10.45 4.74 -3.45
N ALA A 94 -9.92 3.72 -2.78
CA ALA A 94 -8.60 3.80 -2.15
C ALA A 94 -7.49 4.06 -3.18
N ALA A 95 -7.52 3.35 -4.30
CA ALA A 95 -6.57 3.57 -5.40
C ALA A 95 -6.74 4.96 -6.04
N ALA A 96 -7.97 5.48 -6.13
CA ALA A 96 -8.24 6.80 -6.68
C ALA A 96 -7.57 7.91 -5.86
N ILE A 97 -7.65 7.80 -4.53
CA ILE A 97 -7.04 8.75 -3.59
C ILE A 97 -5.52 8.62 -3.64
N VAL A 98 -4.97 7.42 -3.41
CA VAL A 98 -3.52 7.21 -3.28
C VAL A 98 -2.74 7.50 -4.57
N PHE A 99 -3.33 7.21 -5.73
CA PHE A 99 -2.64 7.38 -7.01
C PHE A 99 -3.13 8.58 -7.82
N THR A 100 -4.06 9.37 -7.27
CA THR A 100 -4.69 10.52 -7.92
C THR A 100 -5.24 10.16 -9.30
N ILE A 101 -6.04 9.08 -9.38
CA ILE A 101 -6.69 8.61 -10.61
C ILE A 101 -8.21 8.70 -10.43
N PRO A 102 -8.99 9.11 -11.46
CA PRO A 102 -10.44 9.11 -11.36
C PRO A 102 -11.02 7.75 -10.93
N LYS A 103 -11.92 7.76 -9.95
CA LYS A 103 -12.59 6.55 -9.41
C LYS A 103 -13.25 5.66 -10.49
N PRO A 104 -13.92 6.20 -11.54
CA PRO A 104 -14.47 5.35 -12.59
C PRO A 104 -13.39 4.57 -13.36
N ASP A 105 -12.21 5.16 -13.52
CA ASP A 105 -11.09 4.53 -14.20
C ASP A 105 -10.45 3.44 -13.32
N THR A 106 -10.19 3.73 -12.04
CA THR A 106 -9.69 2.69 -11.12
C THR A 106 -10.67 1.53 -11.00
N LEU A 107 -11.98 1.80 -10.94
CA LEU A 107 -13.03 0.78 -10.89
C LEU A 107 -13.02 -0.10 -12.15
N ARG A 108 -12.85 0.50 -13.34
CA ARG A 108 -12.72 -0.27 -14.59
C ARG A 108 -11.49 -1.18 -14.57
N GLY A 109 -10.37 -0.69 -14.04
CA GLY A 109 -9.15 -1.49 -13.87
C GLY A 109 -9.36 -2.66 -12.89
N VAL A 110 -9.90 -2.40 -11.71
CA VAL A 110 -10.22 -3.41 -10.69
C VAL A 110 -11.16 -4.48 -11.24
N ALA A 111 -12.24 -4.07 -11.90
CA ALA A 111 -13.21 -4.98 -12.51
C ALA A 111 -12.59 -5.85 -13.61
N ARG A 112 -11.73 -5.27 -14.46
CA ARG A 112 -11.00 -6.00 -15.51
C ARG A 112 -10.01 -7.00 -14.93
N CYS A 113 -9.33 -6.64 -13.85
CA CYS A 113 -8.37 -7.50 -13.17
C CYS A 113 -9.08 -8.75 -12.60
N PHE A 114 -10.15 -8.58 -11.81
CA PHE A 114 -10.91 -9.72 -11.30
C PHE A 114 -11.66 -10.50 -12.40
N GLY A 115 -12.19 -9.81 -13.41
CA GLY A 115 -12.93 -10.44 -14.51
C GLY A 115 -12.07 -11.31 -15.43
N ARG A 116 -10.74 -11.12 -15.41
CA ARG A 116 -9.79 -11.92 -16.20
C ARG A 116 -9.32 -13.19 -15.49
N LEU A 117 -9.59 -13.33 -14.19
CA LEU A 117 -9.28 -14.54 -13.43
C LEU A 117 -10.22 -15.67 -13.82
N GLY A 118 -9.69 -16.89 -13.93
CA GLY A 118 -10.49 -18.06 -14.23
C GLY A 118 -9.82 -18.99 -15.24
N LEU A 119 -10.67 -19.74 -15.96
CA LEU A 119 -10.29 -20.93 -16.70
C LEU A 119 -9.17 -20.69 -17.74
N LEU A 120 -9.12 -19.49 -18.35
CA LEU A 120 -8.22 -19.19 -19.47
C LEU A 120 -6.89 -18.55 -19.05
N ARG A 121 -6.82 -17.90 -17.89
CA ARG A 121 -5.62 -17.16 -17.44
C ARG A 121 -5.14 -17.54 -16.04
N GLY A 122 -5.70 -18.62 -15.49
CA GLY A 122 -5.37 -19.07 -14.15
C GLY A 122 -6.00 -18.21 -13.06
N ASN A 123 -5.47 -18.38 -11.85
CA ASN A 123 -5.96 -17.75 -10.63
C ASN A 123 -5.03 -16.66 -10.11
N ASP A 124 -4.02 -16.27 -10.89
CA ASP A 124 -3.03 -15.26 -10.57
C ASP A 124 -2.69 -14.51 -11.86
N ILE A 125 -2.96 -13.21 -11.88
CA ILE A 125 -2.67 -12.36 -13.03
C ILE A 125 -2.18 -10.99 -12.59
N THR A 126 -1.29 -10.43 -13.40
CA THR A 126 -0.96 -9.00 -13.37
C THR A 126 -1.55 -8.33 -14.60
N THR A 127 -2.23 -7.21 -14.40
CA THR A 127 -2.71 -6.35 -15.47
C THR A 127 -2.23 -4.93 -15.24
N ARG A 128 -1.91 -4.21 -16.31
CA ARG A 128 -1.54 -2.80 -16.22
C ARG A 128 -2.70 -1.92 -16.70
N PHE A 129 -3.03 -0.90 -15.91
CA PHE A 129 -4.11 0.04 -16.23
C PHE A 129 -3.73 1.44 -15.76
N ARG A 130 -3.68 2.41 -16.68
CA ARG A 130 -3.34 3.82 -16.37
C ARG A 130 -2.06 3.96 -15.52
N ARG A 131 -0.98 3.24 -15.87
CA ARG A 131 0.32 3.25 -15.15
C ARG A 131 0.24 2.68 -13.73
N LEU A 132 -0.79 1.89 -13.43
CA LEU A 132 -0.90 1.08 -12.23
C LEU A 132 -0.76 -0.39 -12.61
N ASP A 133 0.04 -1.10 -11.85
CA ASP A 133 0.08 -2.55 -11.86
C ASP A 133 -0.99 -3.07 -10.90
N MET A 134 -1.91 -3.85 -11.42
CA MET A 134 -2.99 -4.49 -10.69
C MET A 134 -2.75 -5.99 -10.71
N HIS A 135 -2.30 -6.51 -9.57
CA HIS A 135 -2.04 -7.91 -9.34
C HIS A 135 -3.24 -8.53 -8.62
N CYS A 136 -4.04 -9.33 -9.33
CA CYS A 136 -5.19 -10.00 -8.74
C CYS A 136 -4.94 -11.49 -8.61
N THR A 137 -5.30 -12.05 -7.45
CA THR A 137 -5.31 -13.49 -7.24
C THR A 137 -6.65 -13.97 -6.74
N ARG A 138 -6.91 -15.27 -6.89
CA ARG A 138 -8.13 -15.91 -6.41
C ARG A 138 -7.85 -17.31 -5.89
N SER A 139 -8.32 -17.60 -4.70
CA SER A 139 -8.36 -18.96 -4.16
C SER A 139 -9.77 -19.55 -4.23
N LYS A 140 -9.98 -20.71 -3.61
CA LYS A 140 -11.32 -21.32 -3.52
C LYS A 140 -12.30 -20.44 -2.75
N THR A 141 -11.82 -19.68 -1.77
CA THR A 141 -12.66 -18.95 -0.80
C THR A 141 -12.32 -17.46 -0.70
N ALA A 142 -11.24 -16.99 -1.32
CA ALA A 142 -10.82 -15.60 -1.20
C ALA A 142 -10.37 -15.05 -2.55
N SER A 143 -10.32 -13.73 -2.63
CA SER A 143 -9.69 -13.03 -3.74
C SER A 143 -8.91 -11.85 -3.21
N THR A 144 -7.78 -11.55 -3.85
CA THR A 144 -6.92 -10.46 -3.42
C THR A 144 -6.58 -9.57 -4.59
N ILE A 145 -6.28 -8.32 -4.31
CA ILE A 145 -5.76 -7.37 -5.28
C ILE A 145 -4.68 -6.54 -4.62
N ALA A 146 -3.55 -6.38 -5.29
CA ALA A 146 -2.54 -5.38 -5.00
C ALA A 146 -2.49 -4.40 -6.17
N ILE A 147 -2.55 -3.10 -5.87
CA ILE A 147 -2.44 -2.03 -6.85
C ILE A 147 -1.23 -1.22 -6.49
N SER A 148 -0.24 -1.16 -7.38
CA SER A 148 1.01 -0.45 -7.16
C SER A 148 1.36 0.43 -8.35
N ARG A 149 2.21 1.43 -8.11
CA ARG A 149 2.88 2.20 -9.16
C ARG A 149 4.39 2.12 -8.96
N GLY A 150 5.12 1.69 -9.98
CA GLY A 150 6.58 1.71 -10.00
C GLY A 150 7.12 3.12 -9.87
N LYS A 151 8.31 3.29 -9.28
CA LYS A 151 8.91 4.63 -9.09
C LYS A 151 9.37 5.30 -10.38
N ASP A 152 9.64 4.51 -11.41
CA ASP A 152 10.11 4.99 -12.72
C ASP A 152 8.96 5.36 -13.67
N GLU A 153 7.72 5.38 -13.15
CA GLU A 153 6.49 5.77 -13.86
C GLU A 153 5.90 7.06 -13.28
#